data_AF-A0A641MQS1-F1
#
_entry.id   AF-A0A641MQS1-F1
#
_cell.length_a   1.000
_cell.length_b   1.000
_cell.length_c   1.000
_cell.angle_alpha   90.00
_cell.angle_beta   90.00
_cell.angle_gamma   90.00
#
_symmetry.space_group_name_H-M   'P 1'
#
loop_
_entity.id
_entity.type
_entity.pdbx_description
1 polymer ?
#
loop_
_entity_poly.entity_id
_entity_poly.type
_entity_poly.pdbx_seq_one_letter_code
_entity_poly.pdbx_strand_id
1 'polypeptide(L)' 'NELLIQIANSMFAHDKTDEYALILKCQALYKNGRTSLAKTTFDTFCNEYKAMLNTDYSKTFNEVINCQL' A
#
# COMPACT_ATOMS: atom_id res chain seq x y z
N ASN A 1 -13.21 -6.53 -3.67
CA ASN A 1 -12.62 -5.20 -3.41
C ASN A 1 -11.97 -4.54 -4.64
N GLU A 2 -12.43 -4.79 -5.87
CA GLU A 2 -11.76 -4.24 -7.06
C GLU A 2 -11.86 -2.71 -7.18
N LEU A 3 -13.02 -2.12 -6.85
CA LEU A 3 -13.18 -0.67 -6.86
C LEU A 3 -12.18 0.04 -5.94
N LEU A 4 -11.94 -0.50 -4.74
CA LEU A 4 -10.96 0.04 -3.79
C LEU A 4 -9.53 -0.01 -4.34
N ILE A 5 -9.19 -1.08 -5.08
CA ILE A 5 -7.88 -1.20 -5.75
C ILE A 5 -7.73 -0.11 -6.82
N GLN A 6 -8.77 0.16 -7.60
CA GLN A 6 -8.74 1.21 -8.63
C GLN A 6 -8.63 2.62 -8.04
N ILE A 7 -9.34 2.89 -6.94
CA ILE A 7 -9.22 4.14 -6.19
C ILE A 7 -7.77 4.32 -5.69
N ALA A 8 -7.22 3.31 -5.03
CA ALA A 8 -5.85 3.38 -4.54
C ALA A 8 -4.81 3.53 -5.67
N ASN A 9 -5.02 2.89 -6.82
CA ASN A 9 -4.17 3.09 -8.00
C ASN A 9 -4.22 4.53 -8.50
N SER A 10 -5.40 5.17 -8.45
CA SER A 10 -5.54 6.57 -8.84
C SER A 10 -4.81 7.48 -7.85
N MET A 11 -4.90 7.21 -6.55
CA MET A 11 -4.12 7.94 -5.53
C MET A 11 -2.61 7.79 -5.77
N PHE A 12 -2.13 6.56 -6.00
CA PHE A 12 -0.72 6.30 -6.32
C PHE A 12 -0.21 6.95 -7.60
N ALA A 13 -1.09 7.18 -8.59
CA ALA A 13 -0.72 7.91 -9.79
C ALA A 13 -0.42 9.39 -9.51
N HIS A 14 -0.93 9.94 -8.41
CA HIS A 14 -0.72 11.33 -8.01
C HIS A 14 0.38 11.45 -6.95
N ASP A 15 0.36 10.58 -5.94
CA ASP A 15 1.37 10.50 -4.89
C ASP A 15 1.73 9.03 -4.61
N LYS A 16 2.94 8.67 -5.00
CA LYS A 16 3.51 7.32 -4.84
C LYS A 16 3.78 6.95 -3.38
N THR A 17 3.89 7.95 -2.51
CA THR A 17 4.18 7.82 -1.08
C THR A 17 2.96 8.02 -0.19
N ASP A 18 1.75 8.02 -0.78
CA ASP A 18 0.49 8.12 -0.04
C ASP A 18 0.23 6.86 0.82
N GLU A 19 0.32 7.02 2.14
CA GLU A 19 0.09 5.95 3.11
C GLU A 19 -1.35 5.42 3.11
N TYR A 20 -2.34 6.27 2.82
CA TYR A 20 -3.74 5.85 2.75
C TYR A 20 -3.97 4.98 1.51
N ALA A 21 -3.37 5.34 0.38
CA ALA A 21 -3.38 4.52 -0.83
C ALA A 21 -2.75 3.15 -0.58
N LEU A 22 -1.64 3.10 0.17
CA LEU A 22 -1.00 1.86 0.58
C LEU A 22 -1.93 0.98 1.41
N ILE A 23 -2.49 1.52 2.50
CA ILE A 23 -3.38 0.77 3.40
C ILE A 23 -4.58 0.24 2.62
N LEU A 24 -5.23 1.10 1.83
CA LEU A 24 -6.41 0.74 1.05
C LEU A 24 -6.11 -0.39 0.05
N LYS A 25 -5.02 -0.27 -0.72
CA LYS A 25 -4.65 -1.25 -1.75
C LYS A 25 -4.24 -2.59 -1.13
N CYS A 26 -3.37 -2.57 -0.13
CA CYS A 26 -2.88 -3.78 0.53
C CYS A 26 -4.02 -4.56 1.18
N GLN A 27 -4.93 -3.88 1.88
CA GLN A 27 -6.09 -4.53 2.49
C GLN A 27 -7.05 -5.11 1.46
N ALA A 28 -7.34 -4.36 0.39
CA ALA A 28 -8.23 -4.82 -0.67
C ALA A 28 -7.68 -6.07 -1.37
N LEU A 29 -6.37 -6.09 -1.67
CA LEU A 29 -5.67 -7.22 -2.26
C LEU A 29 -5.64 -8.42 -1.32
N TYR A 30 -5.30 -8.21 -0.05
CA TYR A 30 -5.24 -9.27 0.96
C TYR A 30 -6.61 -9.93 1.17
N LYS A 31 -7.67 -9.12 1.32
CA LYS A 31 -9.07 -9.60 1.44
C LYS A 31 -9.57 -10.34 0.19
N ASN A 32 -9.00 -10.04 -0.98
CA ASN A 32 -9.28 -10.76 -2.22
C ASN A 32 -8.45 -12.06 -2.37
N GLY A 33 -7.65 -12.47 -1.37
CA GLY A 33 -6.75 -13.62 -1.44
C GLY A 33 -5.48 -13.40 -2.26
N ARG A 34 -5.20 -12.16 -2.69
CA ARG A 34 -4.02 -11.78 -3.49
C ARG A 34 -2.85 -11.35 -2.61
N THR A 35 -2.47 -12.20 -1.65
CA THR A 35 -1.46 -11.88 -0.62
C THR A 35 -0.09 -11.54 -1.20
N SER A 36 0.36 -12.23 -2.23
CA SER A 36 1.63 -11.93 -2.91
C SER A 36 1.62 -10.52 -3.51
N LEU A 37 0.53 -10.14 -4.19
CA LEU A 37 0.40 -8.82 -4.80
C LEU A 37 0.29 -7.71 -3.73
N ALA A 38 -0.35 -7.98 -2.60
CA ALA A 38 -0.36 -7.06 -1.46
C ALA A 38 1.06 -6.85 -0.92
N LYS A 39 1.85 -7.92 -0.77
CA LYS A 39 3.23 -7.84 -0.29
C LYS A 39 4.13 -7.09 -1.28
N THR A 40 4.04 -7.38 -2.57
CA THR A 40 4.77 -6.62 -3.61
C THR A 40 4.38 -5.14 -3.62
N THR A 41 3.10 -4.81 -3.41
CA THR A 41 2.65 -3.41 -3.29
C THR A 41 3.32 -2.72 -2.10
N PHE A 42 3.34 -3.35 -0.93
CA PHE A 42 4.00 -2.83 0.26
C PHE A 42 5.51 -2.65 0.08
N ASP A 43 6.21 -3.65 -0.47
CA ASP A 43 7.66 -3.57 -0.67
C ASP A 43 8.03 -2.48 -1.68
N THR A 44 7.23 -2.30 -2.74
CA THR A 44 7.39 -1.22 -3.72
C THR A 44 7.22 0.15 -3.07
N PHE A 45 6.18 0.31 -2.26
CA PHE A 45 5.94 1.54 -1.51
C PHE A 45 7.12 1.88 -0.59
N CYS A 46 7.64 0.92 0.19
CA CYS A 46 8.77 1.17 1.09
C CYS A 46 10.01 1.66 0.32
N ASN A 47 10.26 1.10 -0.87
CA ASN A 47 11.36 1.54 -1.73
C ASN A 47 11.13 2.98 -2.25
N GLU A 48 9.93 3.31 -2.73
CA GLU A 48 9.60 4.65 -3.21
C GLU A 48 9.63 5.68 -2.06
N TYR A 49 9.09 5.33 -0.88
CA TYR A 49 9.11 6.14 0.33
C TYR A 49 10.54 6.47 0.76
N LYS A 50 11.42 5.46 0.82
CA LYS A 50 12.84 5.66 1.13
C LYS A 50 13.54 6.53 0.08
N ALA A 51 13.27 6.30 -1.20
CA ALA A 51 13.89 7.05 -2.29
C ALA A 51 13.48 8.53 -2.29
N MET A 52 12.23 8.85 -1.96
CA MET A 52 11.70 10.22 -2.00
C MET A 52 11.93 11.00 -0.70
N LEU A 53 11.78 10.34 0.45
CA LEU A 53 11.80 10.99 1.76
C LEU A 53 13.09 10.73 2.55
N ASN A 54 14.00 9.93 2.00
CA ASN A 54 15.29 9.57 2.61
C ASN A 54 15.15 8.99 4.03
N THR A 55 14.06 8.26 4.27
CA THR A 55 13.76 7.61 5.55
C THR A 55 12.96 6.34 5.32
N ASP A 56 13.10 5.36 6.21
CA ASP A 56 12.37 4.09 6.10
C ASP A 56 10.91 4.24 6.53
N TYR A 57 10.02 3.49 5.87
CA TYR A 57 8.61 3.45 6.28
C TYR A 57 8.47 2.74 7.63
N SER A 58 7.70 3.34 8.54
CA SER A 58 7.68 2.93 9.95
C SER A 58 6.78 1.73 10.25
N LYS A 59 5.77 1.46 9.42
CA LYS A 59 4.82 0.34 9.64
C LYS A 59 5.25 -0.91 8.91
N THR A 60 5.02 -2.06 9.52
CA THR A 60 5.19 -3.39 8.92
C THR A 60 4.03 -3.74 7.99
N PHE A 61 4.23 -4.75 7.13
CA PHE A 61 3.17 -5.26 6.26
C PHE A 61 1.93 -5.73 7.05
N ASN A 62 2.15 -6.40 8.20
CA ASN A 62 1.06 -6.88 9.04
C ASN A 62 0.26 -5.75 9.67
N GLU A 63 0.92 -4.66 10.07
CA GLU A 63 0.22 -3.46 10.57
C GLU A 63 -0.61 -2.81 9.46
N VAL A 64 -0.08 -2.74 8.23
CA VAL A 64 -0.81 -2.17 7.07
C VAL A 64 -2.07 -2.97 6.73
N ILE A 65 -1.99 -4.31 6.62
CA ILE A 65 -3.15 -5.13 6.25
C ILE A 65 -4.20 -5.26 7.37
N ASN A 66 -3.82 -5.03 8.63
CA ASN A 66 -4.73 -5.08 9.78
C ASN A 66 -5.11 -3.69 10.30
N CYS A 67 -4.61 -2.61 9.68
CA CYS A 67 -4.92 -1.24 10.08
C CYS A 67 -6.44 -1.00 10.03
N GLN A 68 -7.00 -0.34 11.05
CA GLN A 68 -8.32 0.26 10.90
C GLN A 68 -8.13 1.64 10.28
N LEU A 69 -8.77 1.86 9.13
CA LEU A 69 -8.80 3.16 8.45
C LEU A 69 -9.71 4.13 9.21
#